data_AF-A0A6H2ZXD7-F1
#
_entry.id   AF-A0A6H2ZXD7-F1
#
_cell.length_a   1.000
_cell.length_b   1.000
_cell.length_c   1.000
_cell.angle_alpha   90.00
_cell.angle_beta   90.00
_cell.angle_gamma   90.00
#
_symmetry.space_group_name_H-M   'P 1'
#
loop_
_entity.id
_entity.type
_entity.pdbx_description
1 polymer ?
#
loop_
_entity_poly.entity_id
_entity_poly.type
_entity_poly.pdbx_seq_one_letter_code
_entity_poly.pdbx_strand_id
1 'polypeptide(L)'
;MDNTTPNAIEATKPVLVDARKLRKAQRLIKSDTSSWVWKLSMHMVKQAYGIEHKEPLPEIGERNGNFICTYVNEETGEYAFIRDRSLLNHAVKVCQQYNEKGLVYVAS
;
A
#
# COMPACT_ATOMS: atom_id res chain seq x y z
N MET A 1 31.60 -12.98 -55.86
CA MET A 1 31.77 -13.05 -54.40
C MET A 1 30.56 -12.35 -53.82
N ASP A 2 29.58 -13.12 -53.36
CA ASP A 2 28.33 -12.57 -52.82
C ASP A 2 28.45 -12.48 -51.30
N ASN A 3 28.35 -11.26 -50.78
CA ASN A 3 28.38 -10.97 -49.35
C ASN A 3 27.05 -11.37 -48.72
N THR A 4 26.87 -12.66 -48.40
CA THR A 4 25.83 -13.11 -47.48
C THR A 4 26.22 -12.74 -46.05
N THR A 5 26.06 -11.47 -45.69
CA THR A 5 25.92 -11.08 -44.27
C THR A 5 24.60 -11.66 -43.77
N PRO A 6 24.60 -12.57 -42.78
CA PRO A 6 23.35 -13.05 -42.21
C PRO A 6 22.61 -11.86 -41.60
N ASN A 7 21.33 -11.74 -41.93
CA ASN A 7 20.43 -10.73 -41.35
C ASN A 7 20.65 -10.70 -39.84
N ALA A 8 20.92 -9.51 -39.30
CA ALA A 8 21.13 -9.32 -37.87
C ALA A 8 19.97 -9.96 -37.11
N ILE A 9 20.26 -11.05 -36.39
CA ILE A 9 19.30 -11.69 -35.49
C ILE A 9 18.98 -10.60 -34.46
N GLU A 10 17.77 -10.04 -34.53
CA GLU A 10 17.31 -9.10 -33.51
C GLU A 10 17.43 -9.81 -32.17
N ALA A 11 18.38 -9.35 -31.35
CA ALA A 11 18.57 -9.90 -30.02
C ALA A 11 17.31 -9.58 -29.22
N THR A 12 16.44 -10.59 -29.07
CA THR A 12 15.28 -10.53 -28.17
C THR A 12 15.83 -10.28 -26.77
N LYS A 13 15.83 -9.02 -26.32
CA LYS A 13 16.34 -8.66 -24.99
C LYS A 13 15.61 -9.52 -23.97
N PRO A 14 16.31 -10.31 -23.14
CA PRO A 14 15.64 -11.07 -22.10
C PRO A 14 14.94 -10.09 -21.16
N VAL A 15 13.61 -10.23 -21.05
CA VAL A 15 12.81 -9.43 -20.12
C VAL A 15 13.00 -10.04 -18.74
N LEU A 16 13.98 -9.52 -18.00
CA LEU A 16 14.30 -9.96 -16.64
C LEU A 16 13.30 -9.45 -15.58
N VAL A 17 12.40 -8.54 -15.96
CA VAL A 17 11.49 -7.86 -15.03
C VAL A 17 10.12 -7.64 -15.67
N ASP A 18 9.06 -7.88 -14.91
CA ASP A 18 7.71 -7.47 -15.28
C ASP A 18 7.58 -5.94 -15.20
N ALA A 19 7.75 -5.29 -16.35
CA ALA A 19 7.71 -3.83 -16.48
C ALA A 19 6.36 -3.21 -16.06
N ARG A 20 5.27 -3.97 -16.10
CA ARG A 20 3.94 -3.50 -15.68
C ARG A 20 3.85 -3.45 -14.15
N LYS A 21 4.30 -4.49 -13.47
CA LYS A 21 4.38 -4.53 -11.99
C LYS A 21 5.31 -3.44 -11.47
N LEU A 22 6.49 -3.28 -12.08
CA LEU A 22 7.45 -2.25 -11.69
C LEU A 22 6.86 -0.84 -11.84
N ARG A 23 6.22 -0.53 -12.98
CA ARG A 23 5.53 0.76 -13.18
C ARG A 23 4.42 0.99 -12.15
N LYS A 24 3.68 -0.05 -11.78
CA LYS A 24 2.62 0.06 -10.76
C LYS A 24 3.22 0.39 -9.39
N ALA A 25 4.30 -0.28 -8.98
CA ALA A 25 5.01 0.01 -7.74
C ALA A 25 5.56 1.45 -7.70
N GLN A 26 6.17 1.91 -8.78
CA GLN A 26 6.68 3.28 -8.89
C GLN A 26 5.60 4.37 -8.85
N ARG A 27 4.38 4.07 -9.31
CA ARG A 27 3.25 5.00 -9.19
C ARG A 27 2.74 5.07 -7.76
N LEU A 28 2.59 3.89 -7.13
CA LEU A 28 2.09 3.75 -5.77
C LEU A 28 2.94 4.53 -4.76
N ILE A 29 4.26 4.41 -4.85
CA ILE A 29 5.21 5.10 -3.95
C ILE A 29 5.21 6.63 -4.13
N LYS A 30 4.82 7.12 -5.31
CA LYS A 30 4.72 8.56 -5.60
C LYS A 30 3.42 9.16 -5.09
N SER A 31 2.36 8.36 -4.95
CA SER A 31 1.06 8.85 -4.50
C SER A 31 0.94 8.97 -2.99
N ASP A 32 1.65 8.12 -2.23
CA ASP A 32 1.53 8.07 -0.78
C ASP A 32 2.87 7.59 -0.20
N THR A 33 3.42 8.37 0.74
CA THR A 33 4.73 8.14 1.35
C THR A 33 4.62 7.48 2.73
N SER A 34 3.47 6.92 3.08
CA SER A 34 3.31 6.15 4.30
C SER A 34 4.23 4.92 4.32
N SER A 35 4.58 4.49 5.53
CA SER A 35 5.46 3.35 5.78
C SER A 35 4.92 2.08 5.09
N TRP A 36 3.64 1.75 5.23
CA TRP A 36 3.08 0.58 4.55
C TRP A 36 3.00 0.70 3.04
N VAL A 37 2.66 1.86 2.48
CA VAL A 37 2.69 2.03 1.02
C VAL A 37 4.11 1.82 0.48
N TRP A 38 5.13 2.24 1.23
CA TRP A 38 6.53 1.92 0.92
C TRP A 38 6.81 0.41 0.97
N LYS A 39 6.43 -0.27 2.06
CA LYS A 39 6.60 -1.74 2.22
C LYS A 39 5.90 -2.50 1.10
N LEU A 40 4.65 -2.12 0.79
CA LEU A 40 3.84 -2.71 -0.28
C LEU A 40 4.46 -2.47 -1.66
N SER A 41 4.95 -1.25 -1.93
CA SER A 41 5.66 -0.93 -3.16
C SER A 41 6.92 -1.78 -3.32
N MET A 42 7.69 -1.97 -2.24
CA MET A 42 8.88 -2.83 -2.27
C MET A 42 8.54 -4.30 -2.51
N HIS A 43 7.44 -4.79 -1.92
CA HIS A 43 6.93 -6.13 -2.19
C HIS A 43 6.56 -6.30 -3.67
N MET A 44 5.89 -5.32 -4.27
CA MET A 44 5.56 -5.34 -5.70
C MET A 44 6.80 -5.29 -6.61
N VAL A 45 7.86 -4.58 -6.20
CA VAL A 45 9.15 -4.60 -6.89
C VAL A 45 9.73 -6.01 -6.85
N LYS A 46 9.78 -6.66 -5.68
CA LYS A 46 10.25 -8.05 -5.56
C LYS A 46 9.48 -9.00 -6.49
N GLN A 47 8.15 -8.90 -6.53
CA GLN A 47 7.31 -9.67 -7.44
C GLN A 47 7.60 -9.39 -8.92
N ALA A 48 7.99 -8.16 -9.29
CA ALA A 48 8.35 -7.82 -10.66
C ALA A 48 9.62 -8.55 -11.12
N TYR A 49 10.53 -8.85 -10.19
CA TYR A 49 11.75 -9.63 -10.43
C TYR A 49 11.56 -11.14 -10.20
N GLY A 50 10.33 -11.61 -9.97
CA GLY A 50 10.06 -13.03 -9.70
C GLY A 50 10.51 -13.52 -8.33
N ILE A 51 10.75 -12.62 -7.37
CA ILE A 51 11.11 -12.97 -5.99
C ILE A 51 9.84 -13.17 -5.18
N GLU A 52 9.62 -14.39 -4.70
CA GLU A 52 8.53 -14.70 -3.78
C GLU A 52 8.83 -14.18 -2.37
N HIS A 53 7.87 -13.47 -1.81
CA HIS A 53 7.95 -12.93 -0.46
C HIS A 53 6.54 -12.77 0.11
N LYS A 54 6.38 -12.76 1.44
CA LYS A 54 5.07 -12.50 2.06
C LYS A 54 4.64 -11.06 1.79
N GLU A 55 3.35 -10.84 1.56
CA GLU A 55 2.78 -9.50 1.45
C GLU A 55 2.86 -8.79 2.81
N PRO A 56 3.34 -7.53 2.87
CA PRO A 56 3.43 -6.80 4.12
C PRO A 56 2.03 -6.38 4.59
N LEU A 57 1.74 -6.67 5.85
CA LEU A 57 0.56 -6.15 6.52
C LEU A 57 0.79 -4.68 6.92
N PRO A 58 -0.27 -3.84 6.93
CA PRO A 58 -0.21 -2.52 7.52
C PRO A 58 -0.07 -2.61 9.05
N GLU A 59 0.42 -1.54 9.66
CA GLU A 59 0.40 -1.31 11.09
C GLU A 59 -0.86 -0.52 11.48
N ILE A 60 -1.36 -0.74 12.69
CA ILE A 60 -2.50 0.02 13.21
C ILE A 60 -2.13 1.51 13.26
N GLY A 61 -3.02 2.35 12.72
CA GLY A 61 -2.81 3.80 12.60
C GLY A 61 -2.16 4.25 11.30
N GLU A 62 -1.64 3.34 10.48
CA GLU A 62 -1.12 3.71 9.16
C GLU A 62 -2.23 4.22 8.23
N ARG A 63 -1.85 5.15 7.35
CA ARG A 63 -2.74 5.80 6.42
C ARG A 63 -2.58 5.24 5.01
N ASN A 64 -3.70 5.20 4.30
CA ASN A 64 -3.75 4.97 2.87
C ASN A 64 -4.70 6.01 2.27
N GLY A 65 -4.14 7.16 1.89
CA GLY A 65 -4.92 8.35 1.57
C GLY A 65 -5.85 8.77 2.73
N ASN A 66 -7.17 8.77 2.49
CA ASN A 66 -8.19 9.18 3.47
C ASN A 66 -8.67 8.05 4.39
N PHE A 67 -7.96 6.94 4.42
CA PHE A 67 -8.29 5.79 5.26
C PHE A 67 -7.19 5.54 6.28
N ILE A 68 -7.59 5.09 7.47
CA ILE A 68 -6.70 4.72 8.57
C ILE A 68 -6.91 3.23 8.85
N CYS A 69 -5.82 2.49 9.01
CA CYS A 69 -5.85 1.11 9.45
C CYS A 69 -6.26 1.05 10.91
N THR A 70 -7.33 0.34 11.23
CA THR A 70 -7.87 0.22 12.60
C THR A 70 -7.82 -1.21 13.14
N TYR A 71 -7.51 -2.17 12.29
CA TYR A 71 -7.48 -3.59 12.65
C TYR A 71 -6.47 -4.32 11.78
N VAL A 72 -5.69 -5.18 12.42
CA VAL A 72 -4.73 -6.08 11.78
C VAL A 72 -4.70 -7.38 12.58
N ASN A 73 -4.80 -8.51 11.90
CA ASN A 73 -4.60 -9.84 12.44
C ASN A 73 -3.41 -10.48 11.73
N GLU A 74 -2.30 -10.67 12.44
CA GLU A 74 -1.07 -11.21 11.85
C GLU A 74 -1.15 -12.71 11.55
N GLU A 75 -1.98 -13.44 12.30
CA GLU A 75 -2.17 -14.88 12.14
C GLU A 75 -3.00 -15.20 10.89
N THR A 76 -4.11 -14.47 10.69
CA THR A 76 -4.99 -14.66 9.52
C THR A 76 -4.57 -13.82 8.31
N GLY A 77 -3.81 -12.75 8.52
CA GLY A 77 -3.46 -11.76 7.49
C GLY A 77 -4.59 -10.77 7.18
N GLU A 78 -5.67 -10.77 7.96
CA GLU A 78 -6.80 -9.87 7.77
C GLU A 78 -6.48 -8.47 8.31
N TYR A 79 -6.88 -7.44 7.58
CA TYR A 79 -6.75 -6.05 8.03
C TYR A 79 -7.93 -5.21 7.55
N ALA A 80 -8.25 -4.14 8.27
CA ALA A 80 -9.34 -3.24 7.92
C ALA A 80 -8.93 -1.77 7.95
N PHE A 81 -9.44 -1.03 6.98
CA PHE A 81 -9.25 0.41 6.83
C PHE A 81 -10.60 1.11 6.94
N ILE A 82 -10.66 2.15 7.78
CA ILE A 82 -11.84 3.00 7.94
C ILE A 82 -11.52 4.40 7.41
N ARG A 83 -12.49 5.05 6.76
CA ARG A 83 -12.32 6.46 6.34
C ARG A 83 -12.11 7.35 7.55
N ASP A 84 -11.12 8.24 7.49
CA ASP A 84 -10.77 9.17 8.55
C ASP A 84 -11.97 10.04 8.98
N ARG A 85 -12.75 10.53 8.01
CA ARG A 85 -14.01 11.26 8.29
C ARG A 85 -15.03 10.43 9.08
N SER A 86 -15.10 9.12 8.87
CA SER A 86 -16.02 8.26 9.61
C SER A 86 -15.58 8.09 11.06
N LEU A 87 -14.26 8.01 11.31
CA LEU A 87 -13.68 8.00 12.66
C LEU A 87 -13.93 9.33 13.38
N LEU A 88 -13.69 10.46 12.72
CA LEU A 88 -13.98 11.80 13.26
C LEU A 88 -15.46 11.95 13.61
N ASN A 89 -16.36 11.57 12.71
CA ASN A 89 -17.80 11.63 12.97
C ASN A 89 -18.23 10.72 14.13
N HIS A 90 -17.62 9.55 14.27
CA HIS A 90 -17.86 8.67 15.41
C HIS A 90 -17.38 9.32 16.71
N ALA A 91 -16.15 9.85 16.73
CA ALA A 91 -15.59 10.54 17.90
C ALA A 91 -16.46 11.74 18.31
N VAL A 92 -16.91 12.56 17.35
CA VAL A 92 -17.80 13.69 17.62
C VAL A 92 -19.13 13.23 18.21
N LYS A 93 -19.76 12.18 17.66
CA LYS A 93 -21.01 11.62 18.21
C LYS A 93 -20.83 11.10 19.64
N VAL A 94 -19.72 10.41 19.90
CA VAL A 94 -19.40 9.92 21.25
C VAL A 94 -19.22 11.09 22.21
N CYS A 95 -18.45 12.12 21.85
CA CYS A 95 -18.29 13.32 22.67
C CYS A 95 -19.62 14.07 22.89
N GLN A 96 -20.48 14.16 21.88
CA GLN A 96 -21.82 14.74 22.03
C GLN A 96 -22.67 13.93 23.01
N GLN A 97 -22.67 12.59 22.93
CA GLN A 97 -23.37 11.73 23.88
C GLN A 97 -22.83 11.86 25.31
N TYR A 98 -21.51 12.02 25.49
CA TYR A 98 -20.93 12.29 26.81
C TYR A 98 -21.35 13.66 27.35
N ASN A 99 -21.40 14.68 26.48
CA ASN A 99 -21.85 16.03 26.85
C ASN A 99 -23.35 16.07 27.23
N GLU A 100 -24.20 15.38 26.47
CA GLU A 100 -25.64 15.22 26.77
C GLU A 100 -25.90 14.45 28.08
N LYS A 101 -25.01 13.51 28.43
CA LYS A 101 -25.05 12.75 29.69
C LYS A 101 -24.35 13.46 30.86
N GLY A 102 -23.89 14.71 30.68
CA GLY A 102 -23.25 15.51 31.72
C GLY A 102 -21.85 15.04 32.15
N LEU A 103 -21.23 14.14 31.40
CA LEU A 103 -19.89 13.61 31.67
C LEU A 103 -18.87 14.38 30.84
N VAL A 104 -18.54 15.61 31.26
CA VAL A 104 -17.45 16.37 30.66
C VAL A 104 -16.13 15.89 31.29
N TYR A 105 -15.42 14.99 30.60
CA TYR A 105 -14.02 14.73 30.92
C TYR A 105 -13.18 15.84 30.30
N VAL A 106 -12.78 16.82 31.12
CA VAL A 106 -11.70 17.75 30.77
C VAL A 106 -10.40 17.01 31.09
N ALA A 107 -9.75 16.45 30.07
CA ALA A 107 -8.35 16.08 30.19
C ALA A 107 -7.51 17.31 29.83
N SER A 108 -6.83 17.84 30.84
CA SER A 108 -5.78 18.86 30.74
C SER A 108 -4.55 18.33 30.00
#